data_AF-A0A8C0GKL8-F1
#
_entry.id   AF-A0A8C0GKL8-F1
#
_cell.length_a   1.000
_cell.length_b   1.000
_cell.length_c   1.000
_cell.angle_alpha   90.00
_cell.angle_beta   90.00
_cell.angle_gamma   90.00
#
_symmetry.space_group_name_H-M   'P 1'
#
loop_
_entity.id
_entity.type
_entity.pdbx_description
1 polymer ?
#
loop_
_entity_poly.entity_id
_entity_poly.type
_entity_poly.pdbx_seq_one_letter_code
_entity_poly.pdbx_strand_id
1 'polypeptide(L)'
;MAKFQCIQGATGPSNTSGICPAGGSWVIACLPFAIGIGSLLLGYYNLVKWNRERRCLQIEEMETHIALFPLLLAELDRRTLRLLLENLGEEAKIMKDVPGWKVGESVFHTDRWVPPTPNELYYLRPLSELHNEKFGLQ
;
A
#
# COMPACT_ATOMS: atom_id res chain seq x y z
N MET A 1 74.48 59.09 25.71
CA MET A 1 73.60 58.81 26.86
C MET A 1 72.37 58.08 26.38
N ALA A 2 71.99 57.04 27.12
CA ALA A 2 71.19 55.86 26.78
C ALA A 2 69.93 56.05 25.90
N LYS A 3 69.92 55.34 24.76
CA LYS A 3 68.71 54.79 24.11
C LYS A 3 68.90 53.28 24.04
N PHE A 4 68.24 52.55 24.93
CA PHE A 4 67.89 51.13 24.78
C PHE A 4 66.85 50.85 25.87
N GLN A 5 65.57 50.96 25.52
CA GLN A 5 64.47 50.54 26.39
C GLN A 5 63.97 49.21 25.84
N CYS A 6 64.45 48.13 26.46
CA CYS A 6 64.05 46.78 26.16
C CYS A 6 62.59 46.53 26.56
N ILE A 7 61.97 45.71 25.73
CA ILE A 7 60.66 45.05 25.84
C ILE A 7 60.62 44.16 27.09
N GLN A 8 59.65 44.38 27.98
CA GLN A 8 59.07 43.43 28.94
C GLN A 8 57.64 43.97 29.18
N GLY A 9 56.53 43.37 28.75
CA GLY A 9 56.13 42.00 29.04
C GLY A 9 55.46 41.94 30.41
N ALA A 10 54.27 42.55 30.58
CA ALA A 10 53.45 42.38 31.78
C ALA A 10 51.96 42.60 31.48
N THR A 11 51.38 41.75 30.63
CA THR A 11 49.94 41.47 30.70
C THR A 11 49.71 40.74 32.02
N GLY A 12 49.24 41.45 33.05
CA GLY A 12 48.80 40.82 34.30
C GLY A 12 47.65 39.85 34.00
N PRO A 13 47.52 38.73 34.73
CA PRO A 13 46.41 37.81 34.51
C PRO A 13 45.10 38.53 34.88
N SER A 14 44.29 38.86 33.88
CA SER A 14 42.88 39.19 34.11
C SER A 14 42.24 37.92 34.68
N ASN A 15 41.97 37.94 35.98
CA ASN A 15 41.30 36.85 36.66
C ASN A 15 39.82 36.82 36.21
N THR A 16 39.57 36.29 35.03
CA THR A 16 38.24 35.82 34.65
C THR A 16 38.09 34.45 35.29
N SER A 17 37.87 34.44 36.61
CA SER A 17 37.33 33.26 37.28
C SER A 17 35.93 33.04 36.71
N GLY A 18 35.86 32.32 35.60
CA GLY A 18 34.62 31.71 35.15
C GLY A 18 34.14 30.84 36.30
N ILE A 19 33.04 31.25 36.91
CA ILE A 19 32.28 30.39 37.80
C ILE A 19 31.69 29.32 36.88
N CYS A 20 32.46 28.28 36.57
CA CYS A 20 31.90 27.06 36.02
C CYS A 20 31.04 26.48 37.15
N PRO A 21 29.71 26.32 37.00
CA PRO A 21 28.95 25.56 37.98
C PRO A 21 29.38 24.08 37.87
N ALA A 22 30.46 23.76 38.57
CA ALA A 22 30.92 22.41 38.83
C ALA A 22 29.94 21.79 39.84
N GLY A 23 28.83 21.27 39.29
CA GLY A 23 27.73 20.72 40.05
C GLY A 23 26.56 20.45 39.11
N GLY A 24 26.77 19.58 38.12
CA GLY A 24 25.71 19.13 37.24
C GLY A 24 24.62 18.47 38.09
N SER A 25 23.51 19.18 38.29
CA SER A 25 22.35 18.64 39.00
C SER A 25 21.72 17.58 38.11
N TRP A 26 22.11 16.31 38.30
CA TRP A 26 21.59 15.13 37.59
C TRP A 26 20.07 15.10 37.49
N VAL A 27 19.39 15.74 38.45
CA VAL A 27 17.93 15.90 38.53
C VAL A 27 17.36 16.70 37.35
N ILE A 28 18.04 17.77 36.91
CA ILE A 28 17.56 18.63 35.81
C ILE A 28 17.71 17.93 34.46
N ALA A 29 18.73 17.08 34.30
CA ALA A 29 18.96 16.30 33.09
C ALA A 29 18.03 15.07 32.97
N CYS A 30 17.63 14.46 34.09
CA CYS A 30 16.80 13.24 34.09
C CYS A 30 15.29 13.52 33.93
N LEU A 31 14.80 14.70 34.33
CA LEU A 31 13.39 15.10 34.24
C LEU A 31 12.80 15.03 32.81
N PRO A 32 13.43 15.62 31.77
CA PRO A 32 12.89 15.56 30.40
C PRO A 32 12.91 14.13 29.82
N PHE A 33 13.88 13.31 30.23
CA PHE A 33 13.95 11.91 29.82
C PHE A 33 12.81 11.07 30.42
N ALA A 34 12.47 11.31 31.69
CA ALA A 34 11.33 10.65 32.34
C ALA A 34 9.99 11.06 31.71
N ILE A 35 9.81 12.33 31.37
CA ILE A 35 8.61 12.82 30.67
C ILE A 35 8.55 12.23 29.25
N GLY A 36 9.69 12.16 28.55
CA GLY A 36 9.78 11.53 27.23
C GLY A 36 9.41 10.05 27.25
N ILE A 37 9.92 9.28 28.21
CA ILE A 37 9.54 7.87 28.37
C ILE A 37 8.06 7.75 28.76
N GLY A 38 7.57 8.60 29.66
CA GLY A 38 6.16 8.59 30.08
C GLY A 38 5.21 8.85 28.91
N SER A 39 5.51 9.82 28.05
CA SER A 39 4.68 10.12 26.87
C SER A 39 4.75 8.99 25.82
N LEU A 40 5.91 8.36 25.64
CA LEU A 40 6.06 7.20 24.76
C LEU A 40 5.26 5.99 25.25
N LEU A 41 5.29 5.69 26.55
CA LEU A 41 4.53 4.58 27.13
C LEU A 41 3.02 4.79 27.00
N LEU A 42 2.53 6.00 27.26
CA LEU A 42 1.11 6.35 27.06
C LEU A 42 0.72 6.32 25.59
N GLY A 43 1.56 6.84 24.70
CA GLY A 43 1.36 6.77 23.26
C GLY A 43 1.28 5.34 22.75
N TYR A 44 2.20 4.47 23.19
CA TYR A 44 2.23 3.06 22.83
C TYR A 44 0.98 2.32 23.32
N TYR A 45 0.51 2.58 24.54
CA TYR A 45 -0.72 1.98 25.06
C TYR A 45 -1.94 2.33 24.19
N ASN A 46 -2.09 3.62 23.83
CA ASN A 46 -3.19 4.07 22.97
C ASN A 46 -3.09 3.48 21.56
N LEU A 47 -1.89 3.38 20.99
CA LEU A 47 -1.66 2.73 19.69
C LEU A 47 -2.01 1.24 19.72
N VAL A 48 -1.65 0.52 20.78
CA VAL A 48 -2.00 -0.91 20.93
C VAL A 48 -3.51 -1.08 21.06
N LYS A 49 -4.18 -0.23 21.85
CA LYS A 49 -5.64 -0.23 21.97
C LYS A 49 -6.30 0.02 20.61
N TRP A 50 -5.90 1.06 19.91
CA TRP A 50 -6.44 1.42 18.60
C TRP A 50 -6.18 0.35 17.54
N ASN A 51 -4.98 -0.24 17.53
CA ASN A 51 -4.66 -1.32 16.60
C ASN A 51 -5.51 -2.57 16.83
N ARG A 52 -5.93 -2.85 18.07
CA ARG A 52 -6.87 -3.94 18.37
C ARG A 52 -8.25 -3.63 17.80
N GLU A 53 -8.76 -2.43 18.03
CA GLU A 53 -10.05 -1.98 17.47
C GLU A 53 -10.03 -2.02 15.93
N ARG A 54 -8.97 -1.53 15.29
CA ARG A 54 -8.79 -1.59 13.82
C ARG A 54 -8.78 -3.02 13.30
N ARG A 55 -8.16 -3.96 14.01
CA ARG A 55 -8.19 -5.39 13.63
C ARG A 55 -9.59 -5.97 13.74
N CYS A 56 -10.35 -5.64 14.80
CA CYS A 56 -11.73 -6.08 14.92
C CYS A 56 -12.59 -5.57 13.76
N LEU A 57 -12.44 -4.30 13.37
CA LEU A 57 -13.16 -3.73 12.22
C LEU A 57 -12.77 -4.40 10.89
N GLN A 58 -11.47 -4.69 10.70
CA GLN A 58 -11.03 -5.43 9.52
C GLN A 58 -11.60 -6.84 9.48
N ILE A 59 -11.71 -7.52 10.61
CA ILE A 59 -12.32 -8.85 10.69
C ILE A 59 -13.80 -8.78 10.32
N GLU A 60 -14.53 -7.81 10.88
CA GLU A 60 -15.95 -7.58 10.55
C GLU A 60 -16.14 -7.33 9.05
N GLU A 61 -15.31 -6.48 8.44
CA GLU A 61 -15.31 -6.25 6.99
C GLU A 61 -15.07 -7.56 6.22
N MET A 62 -14.05 -8.34 6.57
CA MET A 62 -13.77 -9.62 5.90
C MET A 62 -14.91 -10.62 6.07
N GLU A 63 -15.55 -10.68 7.23
CA GLU A 63 -16.73 -11.51 7.48
C GLU A 63 -17.90 -11.08 6.57
N THR A 64 -18.14 -9.78 6.42
CA THR A 64 -19.16 -9.27 5.49
C THR A 64 -18.84 -9.63 4.04
N HIS A 65 -17.57 -9.54 3.64
CA HIS A 65 -17.12 -9.92 2.30
C HIS A 65 -17.31 -11.42 2.05
N ILE A 66 -16.93 -12.28 3.00
CA ILE A 66 -17.12 -13.74 2.89
C ILE A 66 -18.60 -14.09 2.74
N ALA A 67 -19.49 -13.40 3.44
CA ALA A 67 -20.93 -13.61 3.34
C ALA A 67 -21.50 -13.22 1.95
N LEU A 68 -21.00 -12.15 1.35
CA LEU A 68 -21.46 -11.65 0.04
C LEU A 68 -20.80 -12.34 -1.16
N PHE A 69 -19.56 -12.81 -0.99
CA PHE A 69 -18.74 -13.42 -2.04
C PHE A 69 -19.46 -14.51 -2.86
N PRO A 70 -20.19 -15.49 -2.28
CA PRO A 70 -20.83 -16.54 -3.07
C PRO A 70 -21.90 -16.01 -4.03
N LEU A 71 -22.62 -14.96 -3.64
CA LEU A 71 -23.63 -14.34 -4.52
C LEU A 71 -22.93 -13.63 -5.68
N LEU A 72 -21.93 -12.81 -5.39
CA LEU A 72 -21.16 -12.08 -6.41
C LEU A 72 -20.50 -13.03 -7.40
N LEU A 73 -19.93 -14.14 -6.90
CA LEU A 73 -19.32 -15.15 -7.75
C LEU A 73 -20.35 -15.80 -8.68
N ALA A 74 -21.54 -16.12 -8.19
CA ALA A 74 -22.60 -16.68 -9.01
C ALA A 74 -23.13 -15.69 -10.06
N GLU A 75 -23.20 -14.39 -9.76
CA GLU A 75 -23.56 -13.36 -10.73
C GLU A 75 -22.49 -13.18 -11.81
N LEU A 76 -21.22 -13.16 -11.40
CA LEU A 76 -20.08 -13.10 -12.32
C LEU A 76 -20.06 -14.31 -13.26
N ASP A 77 -20.22 -15.53 -12.73
CA ASP A 77 -20.24 -16.75 -13.52
C ASP A 77 -21.37 -16.71 -14.57
N ARG A 78 -22.60 -16.36 -14.14
CA ARG A 78 -23.73 -16.17 -15.06
C ARG A 78 -23.46 -15.13 -16.14
N ARG A 79 -22.81 -14.01 -15.79
CA ARG A 79 -22.45 -12.96 -16.76
C ARG A 79 -21.44 -13.49 -17.78
N THR A 80 -20.39 -14.19 -17.34
CA THR A 80 -19.36 -14.72 -18.23
C THR A 80 -19.90 -15.76 -19.20
N LEU A 81 -20.71 -16.72 -18.71
CA LEU A 81 -21.32 -17.75 -19.55
C LEU A 81 -22.28 -17.16 -20.58
N ARG A 82 -23.05 -16.12 -20.24
CA ARG A 82 -23.92 -15.42 -21.20
C ARG A 82 -23.12 -14.81 -22.35
N LEU A 83 -22.03 -14.11 -22.04
CA LEU A 83 -21.16 -13.49 -23.04
C LEU A 83 -20.50 -14.54 -23.94
N LEU A 84 -20.04 -15.66 -23.37
CA LEU A 84 -19.48 -16.76 -24.16
C LEU A 84 -20.51 -17.38 -25.10
N LEU A 85 -21.74 -17.59 -24.64
CA LEU A 85 -22.82 -18.12 -25.48
C LEU A 85 -23.16 -17.16 -26.63
N GLU A 86 -23.21 -15.86 -26.36
CA GLU A 86 -23.39 -14.82 -27.40
C GLU A 86 -22.25 -14.89 -28.44
N ASN A 87 -20.99 -14.94 -27.97
CA ASN A 87 -19.82 -14.99 -28.83
C ASN A 87 -19.79 -16.26 -29.70
N LEU A 88 -20.11 -17.43 -29.13
CA LEU A 88 -20.23 -18.69 -29.87
C LEU A 88 -21.36 -18.65 -30.91
N GLY A 89 -22.48 -18.00 -30.56
CA GLY A 89 -23.61 -17.82 -31.47
C GLY A 89 -23.27 -16.94 -32.67
N GLU A 90 -22.50 -15.87 -32.47
CA GLU A 90 -22.01 -15.02 -33.56
C GLU A 90 -20.87 -15.68 -34.34
N GLU A 91 -19.96 -16.38 -33.68
CA GLU A 91 -18.91 -17.16 -34.33
C GLU A 91 -19.50 -18.19 -35.30
N ALA A 92 -20.52 -18.93 -34.88
CA ALA A 92 -21.22 -19.90 -35.75
C ALA A 92 -21.83 -19.24 -36.99
N LYS A 93 -22.33 -18.01 -36.89
CA LYS A 93 -22.90 -17.26 -38.01
C LYS A 93 -21.82 -16.75 -38.97
N ILE A 94 -20.73 -16.24 -38.42
CA ILE A 94 -19.62 -15.63 -39.19
C ILE A 94 -18.78 -16.73 -39.88
N MET A 95 -18.54 -17.85 -39.22
CA MET A 95 -17.61 -18.90 -39.67
C MET A 95 -18.26 -20.03 -40.47
N LYS A 96 -19.54 -19.92 -40.80
CA LYS A 96 -20.30 -20.95 -41.55
C LYS A 96 -19.68 -21.32 -42.90
N ASP A 97 -18.99 -20.38 -43.55
CA ASP A 97 -18.50 -20.52 -44.93
C ASP A 97 -17.04 -20.99 -45.01
N VAL A 98 -16.35 -21.16 -43.87
CA VAL A 98 -14.93 -21.53 -43.81
C VAL A 98 -14.77 -23.04 -43.61
N PRO A 99 -14.18 -23.79 -44.56
CA PRO A 99 -14.02 -25.22 -44.43
C PRO A 99 -13.00 -25.58 -43.34
N GLY A 100 -13.33 -26.57 -42.50
CA GLY A 100 -12.44 -27.06 -41.44
C GLY A 100 -12.49 -26.28 -40.13
N TRP A 101 -13.30 -25.22 -40.03
CA TRP A 101 -13.51 -24.49 -38.78
C TRP A 101 -14.49 -25.23 -37.86
N LYS A 102 -14.12 -25.43 -36.59
CA LYS A 102 -15.02 -25.96 -35.56
C LYS A 102 -15.31 -24.87 -34.55
N VAL A 103 -16.59 -24.50 -34.44
CA VAL A 103 -17.04 -23.47 -33.50
C VAL A 103 -16.78 -23.91 -32.06
N GLY A 104 -16.18 -23.04 -31.25
CA GLY A 104 -15.93 -23.29 -29.83
C GLY A 104 -14.89 -24.38 -29.53
N GLU A 105 -14.04 -24.75 -30.49
CA GLU A 105 -12.91 -25.63 -30.23
C GLU A 105 -11.89 -24.93 -29.32
N SER A 106 -11.53 -25.56 -28.20
CA SER A 106 -10.57 -24.99 -27.26
C SER A 106 -9.16 -24.96 -27.87
N VAL A 107 -8.47 -23.83 -27.72
CA VAL A 107 -7.06 -23.69 -28.14
C VAL A 107 -6.14 -24.60 -27.31
N PHE A 108 -6.52 -24.88 -26.06
CA PHE A 108 -5.77 -25.74 -25.17
C PHE A 108 -6.07 -27.22 -25.43
N HIS A 109 -5.06 -28.07 -25.28
CA HIS A 109 -5.18 -29.54 -25.39
C HIS A 109 -5.75 -30.20 -24.12
N THR A 110 -6.40 -29.45 -23.24
CA THR A 110 -6.90 -29.92 -21.95
C THR A 110 -8.41 -29.78 -21.86
N ASP A 111 -9.09 -30.79 -21.32
CA ASP A 111 -10.55 -30.76 -21.06
C ASP A 111 -10.94 -29.90 -19.84
N ARG A 112 -9.95 -29.26 -19.20
CA ARG A 112 -10.16 -28.40 -18.03
C ARG A 112 -10.71 -27.05 -18.48
N TRP A 113 -11.67 -26.53 -17.72
CA TRP A 113 -12.12 -25.15 -17.86
C TRP A 113 -10.98 -24.14 -17.65
N VAL A 114 -10.76 -23.28 -18.64
CA VAL A 114 -9.81 -22.18 -18.58
C VAL A 114 -10.61 -20.87 -18.56
N PRO A 115 -10.40 -19.98 -17.58
CA PRO A 115 -11.11 -18.71 -17.55
C PRO A 115 -10.75 -17.86 -18.78
N PRO A 116 -11.73 -17.31 -19.50
CA PRO A 116 -11.49 -16.53 -20.71
C PRO A 116 -10.79 -15.21 -20.39
N THR A 117 -9.94 -14.74 -21.30
CA THR A 117 -9.33 -13.42 -21.18
C THR A 117 -10.35 -12.32 -21.52
N PRO A 118 -10.22 -11.08 -21.00
CA PRO A 118 -11.14 -9.99 -21.36
C PRO A 118 -11.13 -9.68 -22.87
N ASN A 119 -10.04 -9.98 -23.58
CA ASN A 119 -9.99 -9.85 -25.04
C ASN A 119 -10.90 -10.88 -25.73
N GLU A 120 -10.86 -12.14 -25.28
CA GLU A 120 -11.73 -13.21 -25.80
C GLU A 120 -13.21 -12.98 -25.46
N LEU A 121 -13.49 -12.31 -24.35
CA LEU A 121 -14.88 -12.06 -23.96
C LEU A 121 -15.48 -10.86 -24.70
N TYR A 122 -14.69 -9.82 -24.99
CA TYR A 122 -15.18 -8.53 -25.50
C TYR A 122 -14.78 -8.19 -26.96
N TYR A 123 -14.21 -9.11 -27.75
CA TYR A 123 -13.77 -8.77 -29.12
C TYR A 123 -14.92 -8.40 -30.09
N LEU A 124 -16.14 -8.87 -29.85
CA LEU A 124 -17.33 -8.49 -30.64
C LEU A 124 -18.02 -7.23 -30.12
N ARG A 125 -17.66 -6.76 -28.93
CA ARG A 125 -18.24 -5.59 -28.26
C ARG A 125 -17.49 -4.31 -28.66
N PRO A 126 -18.11 -3.13 -28.49
CA PRO A 126 -17.42 -1.87 -28.77
C PRO A 126 -16.17 -1.72 -27.90
N LEU A 127 -15.10 -1.14 -28.48
CA LEU A 127 -13.81 -1.01 -27.82
C LEU A 127 -13.87 -0.21 -26.50
N SER A 128 -14.85 0.67 -26.34
CA SER A 128 -15.09 1.38 -25.09
C SER A 128 -15.41 0.45 -23.92
N GLU A 129 -16.22 -0.60 -24.14
CA GLU A 129 -16.53 -1.60 -23.12
C GLU A 129 -15.27 -2.37 -22.72
N LEU A 130 -14.49 -2.83 -23.69
CA LEU A 130 -13.22 -3.52 -23.44
C LEU A 130 -12.21 -2.64 -22.68
N HIS A 131 -12.14 -1.35 -23.01
CA HIS A 131 -11.29 -0.39 -22.31
C HIS A 131 -11.73 -0.20 -20.86
N ASN A 132 -13.04 -0.04 -20.62
CA ASN A 132 -13.61 0.12 -19.28
C ASN A 132 -13.38 -1.12 -18.41
N GLU A 133 -13.49 -2.33 -18.95
CA GLU A 133 -13.26 -3.55 -18.18
C GLU A 133 -11.77 -3.76 -17.85
N LYS A 134 -10.85 -3.29 -18.71
CA LYS A 134 -9.41 -3.38 -18.46
C LYS A 134 -8.88 -2.29 -17.52
N PHE A 135 -9.38 -1.07 -17.66
CA PHE A 135 -8.78 0.13 -17.05
C PHE A 135 -9.74 0.91 -16.16
N GLY A 136 -11.02 0.56 -16.10
CA GLY A 136 -12.04 1.37 -15.41
C GLY A 136 -11.93 1.43 -13.89
N LEU A 137 -11.06 0.61 -13.27
CA LEU A 137 -10.81 0.56 -11.83
C LEU A 137 -9.36 0.93 -11.45
N GLN A 138 -8.53 1.34 -12.42
CA GLN A 138 -7.19 1.89 -12.19
C GLN A 138 -7.27 3.39 -11.90
#